data_AF-A0A4Q6BB47-F1
#
_entry.id   AF-A0A4Q6BB47-F1
#
_cell.length_a   1.000
_cell.length_b   1.000
_cell.length_c   1.000
_cell.angle_alpha   90.00
_cell.angle_beta   90.00
_cell.angle_gamma   90.00
#
_symmetry.space_group_name_H-M   'P 1'
#
loop_
_entity.id
_entity.type
_entity.pdbx_description
1 polymer ?
#
loop_
_entity_poly.entity_id
_entity_poly.type
_entity_poly.pdbx_seq_one_letter_code
_entity_poly.pdbx_strand_id
1 'polypeptide(L)'
;PMTPSVARQVLTMFTAKSDAGEKNLFNLTEREIEILSMLSKGMSYKMIADAGGISYHTVNSHIKKIYEKLHVHSATEAVSKVFPKQML
;
A
#
# COMPACT_ATOMS: atom_id res chain seq x y z
N PRO A 1 7.68 -26.42 21.60
CA PRO A 1 6.27 -26.00 21.73
C PRO A 1 6.15 -24.49 21.97
N MET A 2 5.55 -23.76 21.03
CA MET A 2 5.31 -22.31 21.17
C MET A 2 4.23 -22.07 22.23
N THR A 3 4.58 -21.35 23.29
CA THR A 3 3.68 -21.05 24.41
C THR A 3 2.59 -20.04 24.01
N PRO A 4 1.32 -20.23 24.43
CA PRO A 4 0.19 -19.39 24.05
C PRO A 4 0.32 -17.90 24.44
N SER A 5 1.22 -17.57 25.37
CA SER A 5 1.54 -16.18 25.75
C SER A 5 2.26 -15.40 24.65
N VAL A 6 3.13 -16.05 23.87
CA VAL A 6 3.84 -15.43 22.74
C VAL A 6 2.85 -15.14 21.61
N ALA A 7 1.93 -16.08 21.33
CA ALA A 7 0.88 -15.88 20.34
C ALA A 7 -0.04 -14.69 20.68
N ARG A 8 -0.40 -14.52 21.96
CA ARG A 8 -1.19 -13.35 22.42
C ARG A 8 -0.43 -12.04 22.32
N GLN A 9 0.85 -12.00 22.67
CA GLN A 9 1.68 -10.79 22.54
C GLN A 9 1.84 -10.36 21.08
N VAL A 10 2.04 -11.32 20.18
CA VAL A 10 2.10 -11.05 18.73
C VAL A 10 0.75 -10.52 18.22
N LEU A 11 -0.37 -11.13 18.63
CA LEU A 11 -1.73 -10.65 18.32
C LEU A 11 -1.98 -9.22 18.81
N THR A 12 -1.48 -8.84 19.99
CA THR A 12 -1.64 -7.48 20.54
C THR A 12 -0.78 -6.44 19.81
N MET A 13 0.39 -6.84 19.29
CA MET A 13 1.24 -5.97 18.47
C MET A 13 0.65 -5.71 17.07
N PHE A 14 -0.12 -6.66 16.52
CA PHE A 14 -0.83 -6.46 15.26
C PHE A 14 -2.12 -5.64 15.40
N THR A 15 -2.78 -5.66 16.55
CA THR A 15 -4.00 -4.86 16.78
C THR A 15 -3.71 -3.43 17.20
N ALA A 16 -2.61 -3.16 17.92
CA ALA A 16 -2.28 -1.82 18.41
C ALA A 16 -1.68 -0.86 17.36
N LYS A 17 -1.35 -1.35 16.15
CA LYS A 17 -0.84 -0.52 15.04
C LYS A 17 -1.90 -0.10 14.01
N SER A 18 -3.18 -0.37 14.29
CA SER A 18 -4.27 -0.12 13.34
C SER A 18 -5.14 1.09 13.66
N ASP A 19 -4.84 1.86 14.72
CA ASP A 19 -5.77 2.88 15.24
C ASP A 19 -5.13 4.24 15.56
N ALA A 20 -4.31 4.77 14.64
CA ALA A 20 -3.92 6.18 14.69
C ALA A 20 -3.77 6.78 13.30
N GLY A 21 -4.85 7.41 12.80
CA GLY A 21 -4.69 8.81 12.41
C GLY A 21 -5.10 9.27 11.02
N GLU A 22 -5.37 8.41 10.04
CA GLU A 22 -6.01 8.83 8.78
C GLU A 22 -6.96 7.74 8.30
N LYS A 23 -8.17 8.14 7.89
CA LYS A 23 -9.15 7.23 7.28
C LYS A 23 -8.47 6.50 6.13
N ASN A 24 -8.12 5.23 6.32
CA ASN A 24 -7.79 4.33 5.23
C ASN A 24 -9.10 4.02 4.49
N LEU A 25 -9.64 5.01 3.76
CA LEU A 25 -10.93 4.95 3.06
C LEU A 25 -11.03 3.74 2.10
N PHE A 26 -9.89 3.13 1.78
CA PHE A 26 -9.76 2.08 0.78
C PHE A 26 -9.06 0.81 1.28
N ASN A 27 -8.84 0.66 2.60
CA ASN A 27 -8.14 -0.50 3.19
C ASN A 27 -6.81 -0.85 2.47
N LEU A 28 -6.03 0.17 2.13
CA LEU A 28 -4.70 -0.02 1.56
C LEU A 28 -3.71 -0.33 2.69
N THR A 29 -2.82 -1.28 2.42
CA THR A 29 -1.67 -1.57 3.28
C THR A 29 -0.64 -0.45 3.16
N GLU A 30 0.22 -0.30 4.16
CA GLU A 30 1.33 0.67 4.14
C GLU A 30 2.16 0.56 2.84
N ARG A 31 2.46 -0.69 2.42
CA ARG A 31 3.22 -0.94 1.20
C ARG A 31 2.50 -0.52 -0.08
N GLU A 32 1.18 -0.69 -0.13
CA GLU A 32 0.38 -0.24 -1.27
C GLU A 32 0.32 1.29 -1.34
N ILE A 33 0.23 1.97 -0.18
CA ILE A 33 0.28 3.43 -0.08
C ILE A 33 1.63 3.96 -0.57
N GLU A 34 2.75 3.34 -0.17
CA GLU A 34 4.09 3.70 -0.65
C GLU A 34 4.22 3.58 -2.18
N ILE A 35 3.75 2.47 -2.75
CA ILE A 35 3.74 2.24 -4.20
C ILE A 35 2.90 3.31 -4.89
N LEU A 36 1.72 3.62 -4.37
CA LEU A 36 0.85 4.66 -4.92
C LEU A 36 1.48 6.06 -4.84
N SER A 37 2.20 6.35 -3.75
CA SER A 37 2.94 7.61 -3.57
C SER A 37 4.10 7.75 -4.56
N MET A 38 4.79 6.65 -4.88
CA MET A 38 5.81 6.67 -5.93
C MET A 38 5.19 6.84 -7.33
N LEU A 39 4.03 6.22 -7.57
CA LEU A 39 3.27 6.43 -8.81
C LEU A 39 2.82 7.89 -8.98
N SER A 40 2.38 8.55 -7.90
CA SER A 40 1.98 9.96 -7.98
C SER A 40 3.14 10.91 -8.29
N LYS A 41 4.38 10.50 -7.99
CA LYS A 41 5.61 11.20 -8.37
C LYS A 41 6.06 10.93 -9.82
N GLY A 42 5.30 10.14 -10.58
CA GLY A 42 5.61 9.79 -11.97
C GLY A 42 6.67 8.69 -12.12
N MET A 43 6.96 7.92 -11.06
CA MET A 43 7.93 6.83 -11.15
C MET A 43 7.37 5.66 -11.97
N SER A 44 8.21 5.09 -12.83
CA SER A 44 7.86 3.86 -13.55
C SER A 44 7.90 2.64 -12.62
N TYR A 45 7.24 1.55 -13.00
CA TYR A 45 7.21 0.33 -12.18
C TYR A 45 8.61 -0.27 -11.95
N LYS A 46 9.55 -0.06 -12.89
CA LYS A 46 10.95 -0.46 -12.72
C LYS A 46 11.63 0.38 -11.64
N MET A 47 11.44 1.70 -11.67
CA MET A 47 12.00 2.59 -10.64
C MET A 47 11.40 2.31 -9.26
N ILE A 48 10.12 1.94 -9.20
CA ILE A 48 9.45 1.52 -7.96
C ILE A 48 10.01 0.19 -7.44
N ALA A 49 10.31 -0.75 -8.35
CA ALA A 49 10.95 -2.01 -8.01
C ALA A 49 12.32 -1.77 -7.38
N ASP A 50 13.14 -0.92 -8.02
CA ASP A 50 14.47 -0.55 -7.55
C ASP A 50 14.43 0.20 -6.21
N ALA A 51 13.60 1.25 -6.11
CA ALA A 51 13.44 2.04 -4.88
C ALA A 51 12.85 1.22 -3.73
N GLY A 52 12.00 0.25 -4.06
CA GLY A 52 11.34 -0.63 -3.10
C GLY A 52 12.13 -1.88 -2.74
N GLY A 53 13.26 -2.17 -3.40
CA GLY A 53 14.02 -3.41 -3.21
C GLY A 53 13.22 -4.69 -3.51
N ILE A 54 12.26 -4.62 -4.44
CA ILE A 54 11.38 -5.75 -4.81
C ILE A 54 11.40 -5.97 -6.32
N SER A 55 10.96 -7.15 -6.78
CA SER A 55 10.92 -7.43 -8.21
C SER A 55 9.84 -6.62 -8.93
N TYR A 56 10.03 -6.37 -10.23
CA TYR A 56 9.00 -5.80 -11.10
C TYR A 56 7.68 -6.58 -11.06
N HIS A 57 7.75 -7.92 -10.98
CA HIS A 57 6.56 -8.78 -10.87
C HIS A 57 5.82 -8.57 -9.54
N THR A 58 6.56 -8.33 -8.45
CA THR A 58 6.01 -8.01 -7.15
C THR A 58 5.30 -6.66 -7.19
N VAL A 59 5.92 -5.63 -7.79
CA VAL A 59 5.28 -4.32 -8.01
C VAL A 59 3.98 -4.48 -8.80
N ASN A 60 4.01 -5.21 -9.92
CA ASN A 60 2.81 -5.44 -10.73
C ASN A 60 1.69 -6.14 -9.93
N SER A 61 2.05 -7.08 -9.06
CA SER A 61 1.09 -7.76 -8.19
C SER A 61 0.47 -6.81 -7.17
N HIS A 62 1.25 -5.90 -6.58
CA HIS A 62 0.72 -4.86 -5.70
C HIS A 62 -0.21 -3.91 -6.45
N ILE A 63 0.14 -3.49 -7.67
CA ILE A 63 -0.68 -2.59 -8.49
C ILE A 63 -2.03 -3.22 -8.82
N LYS A 64 -2.07 -4.51 -9.16
CA LYS A 64 -3.35 -5.22 -9.36
C LYS A 64 -4.24 -5.18 -8.12
N LYS A 65 -3.69 -5.47 -6.94
CA LYS A 65 -4.44 -5.41 -5.68
C LYS A 65 -4.92 -4.00 -5.37
N ILE A 66 -4.10 -2.99 -5.64
CA ILE A 66 -4.47 -1.57 -5.52
C ILE A 66 -5.66 -1.26 -6.41
N TYR A 67 -5.61 -1.67 -7.68
CA TYR A 67 -6.71 -1.44 -8.64
C TYR A 67 -8.00 -2.12 -8.20
N GLU A 68 -7.92 -3.36 -7.72
CA GLU A 68 -9.06 -4.09 -7.17
C GLU A 68 -9.66 -3.37 -5.96
N LYS A 69 -8.84 -2.97 -4.99
CA LYS A 69 -9.28 -2.27 -3.77
C LYS A 69 -9.86 -0.89 -4.05
N LEU A 70 -9.28 -0.18 -5.01
CA LEU A 70 -9.72 1.16 -5.40
C LEU A 70 -10.83 1.13 -6.45
N HIS A 71 -11.17 -0.04 -7.03
CA HIS A 71 -12.11 -0.17 -8.15
C HIS A 71 -11.79 0.80 -9.31
N VAL A 72 -10.54 0.74 -9.79
CA VAL A 72 -10.01 1.59 -10.88
C VAL A 72 -9.26 0.74 -11.89
N HIS A 73 -8.99 1.29 -13.07
CA HIS A 73 -8.34 0.57 -14.18
C HIS A 73 -7.00 1.17 -14.61
N SER A 74 -6.62 2.32 -14.05
CA SER A 74 -5.39 3.03 -14.40
C SER A 74 -4.65 3.58 -13.19
N ALA A 75 -3.34 3.76 -13.33
CA ALA A 75 -2.50 4.35 -12.29
C ALA A 75 -2.93 5.79 -11.99
N THR A 76 -3.32 6.53 -13.02
CA THR A 76 -3.82 7.91 -12.90
C THR A 76 -5.12 7.97 -12.09
N GLU A 77 -6.08 7.08 -12.34
CA GLU A 77 -7.29 6.97 -11.52
C GLU A 77 -6.97 6.59 -10.08
N ALA A 78 -6.08 5.61 -9.88
CA ALA A 78 -5.67 5.15 -8.57
C ALA A 78 -5.04 6.28 -7.74
N VAL A 79 -4.12 7.04 -8.35
CA VAL A 79 -3.48 8.21 -7.76
C VAL A 79 -4.51 9.30 -7.47
N SER A 80 -5.38 9.63 -8.42
CA SER A 80 -6.39 10.70 -8.27
C SER A 80 -7.40 10.41 -7.15
N LYS A 81 -7.70 9.13 -6.92
CA LYS A 81 -8.66 8.69 -5.90
C LYS A 81 -8.13 8.78 -4.48
N VAL A 82 -6.82 8.62 -4.29
CA VAL A 82 -6.17 8.62 -2.97
C VAL A 82 -5.46 9.94 -2.67
N PHE A 83 -4.89 10.58 -3.70
CA PHE A 83 -4.25 11.89 -3.62
C PHE A 83 -5.05 12.91 -4.44
N PRO A 84 -6.31 13.21 -4.05
CA PRO A 84 -7.08 14.23 -4.72
C PRO A 84 -6.39 15.59 -4.53
N LYS A 85 -5.85 16.11 -5.65
CA LYS A 85 -5.45 17.51 -5.85
C LYS A 85 -4.05 17.91 -5.36
N GLN A 86 -3.05 17.69 -6.22
CA GLN A 86 -1.97 18.66 -6.43
C GLN A 86 -1.44 18.61 -7.87
N MET A 87 -2.29 19.00 -8.82
CA MET A 87 -1.85 19.41 -10.16
C MET A 87 -2.49 20.78 -10.42
N LEU A 88 -1.72 21.83 -10.14
CA LEU A 88 -1.78 23.11 -10.83
C LEU A 88 -0.70 23.08 -11.91
#